data_AF-A0A7H0K1G0-F1
#
_entry.id   AF-A0A7H0K1G0-F1
#
_cell.length_a   1.000
_cell.length_b   1.000
_cell.length_c   1.000
_cell.angle_alpha   90.00
_cell.angle_beta   90.00
_cell.angle_gamma   90.00
#
_symmetry.space_group_name_H-M   'P 1'
#
loop_
_entity.id
_entity.type
_entity.pdbx_description
1 polymer ?
#
loop_
_entity_poly.entity_id
_entity_poly.type
_entity_poly.pdbx_seq_one_letter_code
_entity_poly.pdbx_strand_id
1 'polypeptide(L)'
;MTNTLEWVKETTNYAMGATFGAMFFVVFGLLMDDLVLGVAFGVLFFIVFSTNEEYEASFDGETLRMADEQSETELDVGSIDTVEFSEGGAMVVRTSSGETHALESGGDDEGLRAFVEKLQAAL
;
A
#
# COMPACT_ATOMS: atom_id res chain seq x y z
N MET A 1 17.40 8.78 -23.38
CA MET A 1 16.71 9.08 -22.12
C MET A 1 15.64 8.02 -21.98
N THR A 2 15.95 6.92 -21.31
CA THR A 2 14.94 6.00 -20.79
C THR A 2 14.27 6.75 -19.65
N ASN A 3 13.03 7.19 -19.85
CA ASN A 3 12.27 7.80 -18.77
C ASN A 3 11.75 6.64 -17.92
N THR A 4 12.36 6.43 -16.76
CA THR A 4 11.84 5.51 -15.75
C THR A 4 10.42 5.95 -15.40
N LEU A 5 9.47 5.02 -15.51
CA LEU A 5 8.11 5.22 -15.01
C LEU A 5 8.15 4.91 -13.52
N GLU A 6 7.60 5.79 -12.70
CA GLU A 6 7.58 5.62 -11.25
C GLU A 6 6.23 6.10 -10.72
N TRP A 7 5.68 5.34 -9.79
CA TRP A 7 4.50 5.65 -9.02
C TRP A 7 4.76 5.24 -7.57
N VAL A 8 4.49 6.15 -6.64
CA VAL A 8 4.65 5.94 -5.20
C VAL A 8 3.42 6.47 -4.50
N LYS A 9 2.90 5.70 -3.56
CA LYS A 9 1.77 6.08 -2.74
C LYS A 9 2.01 5.72 -1.27
N GLU A 10 2.03 6.74 -0.42
CA GLU A 10 2.02 6.57 1.03
C GLU A 10 0.59 6.66 1.58
N THR A 11 0.25 5.76 2.49
CA THR A 11 -0.98 5.76 3.30
C THR A 11 -0.65 5.60 4.77
N THR A 12 -1.59 5.98 5.63
CA THR A 12 -1.46 5.74 7.07
C THR A 12 -2.53 4.73 7.49
N ASN A 13 -2.11 3.61 8.06
CA ASN A 13 -2.98 2.62 8.66
C ASN A 13 -3.23 2.93 10.13
N TYR A 14 -4.49 3.25 10.44
CA TYR A 14 -4.93 3.57 11.79
C TYR A 14 -5.55 2.38 12.52
N ALA A 15 -5.67 1.20 11.92
CA ALA A 15 -6.40 0.07 12.50
C ALA A 15 -5.77 -0.40 13.82
N MET A 16 -4.44 -0.53 13.83
CA MET A 16 -3.70 -0.92 15.03
C MET A 16 -3.74 0.18 16.09
N GLY A 17 -3.49 1.44 15.69
CA GLY A 17 -3.64 2.61 16.54
C GLY A 17 -5.02 2.71 17.20
N ALA A 18 -6.09 2.57 16.43
CA ALA A 18 -7.47 2.60 16.91
C ALA A 18 -7.76 1.49 17.94
N THR A 19 -7.27 0.28 17.67
CA THR A 19 -7.43 -0.87 18.57
C THR A 19 -6.76 -0.62 19.92
N PHE A 20 -5.49 -0.20 19.90
CA PHE A 20 -4.77 0.11 21.15
C PHE A 20 -5.37 1.33 21.86
N GLY A 21 -5.67 2.41 21.12
CA GLY A 21 -6.27 3.61 21.69
C GLY A 21 -7.59 3.32 22.42
N ALA A 22 -8.48 2.54 21.81
CA ALA A 22 -9.72 2.10 22.43
C ALA A 22 -9.49 1.23 23.67
N MET A 23 -8.53 0.30 23.63
CA MET A 23 -8.21 -0.56 24.76
C MET A 23 -7.73 0.24 25.98
N PHE A 24 -6.83 1.20 25.78
CA PHE A 24 -6.33 2.06 26.86
C PHE A 24 -7.42 2.98 27.42
N PHE A 25 -8.30 3.50 26.56
CA PHE A 25 -9.48 4.24 27.01
C PHE A 25 -10.38 3.38 27.91
N VAL A 26 -10.67 2.13 27.53
CA VAL A 26 -11.49 1.22 28.35
C VAL A 26 -10.80 0.89 29.67
N VAL A 27 -9.51 0.52 29.64
CA VAL A 27 -8.77 0.09 30.83
C VAL A 27 -8.66 1.21 31.86
N PHE A 28 -8.29 2.41 31.43
CA PHE A 28 -8.07 3.52 32.37
C PHE A 28 -9.33 4.33 32.61
N GLY A 29 -10.09 4.63 31.56
CA GLY A 29 -11.30 5.46 31.66
C GLY A 29 -12.51 4.75 32.26
N LEU A 30 -12.64 3.43 32.09
CA LEU A 30 -13.78 2.67 32.62
C LEU A 30 -13.41 1.75 33.78
N LEU A 31 -12.34 0.95 33.65
CA LEU A 31 -11.98 -0.02 34.71
C LEU A 31 -11.29 0.63 35.91
N MET A 32 -10.53 1.70 35.69
CA MET A 32 -9.85 2.46 36.76
C MET A 32 -10.52 3.80 37.10
N ASP A 33 -11.60 4.16 36.41
CA ASP A 33 -12.35 5.42 36.61
C ASP A 33 -11.48 6.69 36.49
N ASP A 34 -10.39 6.62 35.70
CA ASP A 34 -9.52 7.73 35.38
C ASP A 34 -9.67 8.08 33.90
N LEU A 35 -10.75 8.81 33.59
CA LEU A 35 -11.07 9.23 32.23
C LEU A 35 -9.98 10.09 31.61
N VAL A 36 -9.33 10.95 32.40
CA VAL A 36 -8.27 11.85 31.90
C VAL A 36 -7.09 11.02 31.42
N LEU A 37 -6.66 10.07 32.24
CA LEU A 37 -5.53 9.21 31.93
C LEU A 37 -5.86 8.20 30.81
N GLY A 38 -7.12 7.72 30.75
CA GLY A 38 -7.59 6.88 29.65
C GLY A 38 -7.65 7.59 28.31
N VAL A 39 -8.06 8.86 28.26
CA VAL A 39 -7.99 9.66 27.03
C VAL A 39 -6.53 9.97 26.68
N ALA A 40 -5.71 10.36 27.65
CA ALA A 40 -4.31 10.70 27.42
C ALA A 40 -3.52 9.51 26.85
N PHE A 41 -3.60 8.33 27.47
CA PHE A 41 -2.96 7.14 26.94
C PHE A 41 -3.64 6.62 25.68
N GLY A 42 -4.96 6.70 25.56
CA GLY A 42 -5.68 6.30 24.35
C GLY A 42 -5.18 7.07 23.11
N VAL A 43 -5.07 8.39 23.20
CA VAL A 43 -4.54 9.23 22.11
C VAL A 43 -3.06 8.97 21.86
N LEU A 44 -2.25 8.85 22.92
CA LEU A 44 -0.82 8.56 22.79
C LEU A 44 -0.58 7.25 22.02
N PHE A 45 -1.24 6.17 22.45
CA PHE A 45 -1.08 4.85 21.84
C PHE A 45 -1.72 4.80 20.44
N PHE A 46 -2.80 5.53 20.19
CA PHE A 46 -3.33 5.68 18.83
C PHE A 46 -2.27 6.21 17.86
N ILE A 47 -1.58 7.29 18.24
CA ILE A 47 -0.55 7.90 17.40
C ILE A 47 0.67 6.98 17.26
N VAL A 48 1.17 6.44 18.36
CA VAL A 48 2.39 5.59 18.36
C VAL A 48 2.22 4.32 17.55
N PHE A 49 1.03 3.74 17.52
CA PHE A 49 0.73 2.49 16.81
C PHE A 49 0.02 2.70 15.47
N SER A 50 -0.07 3.93 14.98
CA SER A 50 -0.42 4.17 13.58
C SER A 50 0.82 3.95 12.71
N THR A 51 0.71 3.14 11.67
CA THR A 51 1.81 2.82 10.76
C THR A 51 1.62 3.54 9.43
N ASN A 52 2.72 3.85 8.74
CA ASN A 52 2.66 4.27 7.35
C ASN A 52 2.91 3.04 6.48
N GLU A 53 2.09 2.89 5.45
CA GLU A 53 2.24 1.89 4.42
C GLU A 53 2.68 2.62 3.14
N GLU A 54 3.56 2.00 2.38
CA GLU A 54 4.05 2.52 1.12
C GLU A 54 3.77 1.49 0.02
N TYR A 55 3.25 1.98 -1.10
CA TYR A 55 3.02 1.22 -2.31
C TYR A 55 3.87 1.86 -3.41
N GLU A 56 4.70 1.06 -4.06
CA GLU A 56 5.62 1.52 -5.11
C GLU A 56 5.46 0.65 -6.36
N ALA A 57 5.44 1.31 -7.52
CA ALA A 57 5.62 0.66 -8.81
C ALA A 57 6.64 1.45 -9.63
N SER A 58 7.69 0.78 -10.11
CA SER A 58 8.67 1.40 -10.98
C SER A 58 9.04 0.51 -12.17
N PHE A 59 9.27 1.13 -13.31
CA PHE A 59 9.66 0.45 -14.55
C PHE A 59 10.77 1.23 -15.24
N ASP A 60 11.93 0.60 -15.41
CA ASP A 60 13.12 1.21 -16.00
C ASP A 60 13.30 0.94 -17.50
N GLY A 61 12.39 0.15 -18.10
CA GLY A 61 12.45 -0.31 -19.48
C GLY A 61 12.80 -1.79 -19.64
N GLU A 62 13.32 -2.42 -18.59
CA GLU A 62 13.73 -3.84 -18.59
C GLU A 62 13.09 -4.61 -17.44
N THR A 63 12.90 -3.98 -16.29
CA THR A 63 12.35 -4.62 -15.09
C THR A 63 11.19 -3.78 -14.52
N LEU A 64 10.08 -4.46 -14.21
CA LEU A 64 8.96 -3.93 -13.44
C LEU A 64 9.14 -4.33 -11.98
N ARG A 65 9.30 -3.34 -11.11
CA ARG A 65 9.34 -3.50 -9.66
C ARG A 65 8.01 -3.07 -9.07
N MET A 66 7.47 -3.89 -8.19
CA MET A 66 6.24 -3.66 -7.44
C MET A 66 6.52 -3.94 -5.97
N ALA A 67 6.23 -3.00 -5.10
CA ALA A 67 6.41 -3.17 -3.67
C ALA A 67 5.18 -2.68 -2.91
N ASP A 68 4.79 -3.43 -1.89
CA ASP A 68 3.82 -3.05 -0.87
C ASP A 68 4.40 -3.33 0.53
N GLU A 69 3.59 -3.13 1.58
CA GLU A 69 4.02 -3.36 2.97
C GLU A 69 4.49 -4.81 3.23
N GLN A 70 3.99 -5.79 2.47
CA GLN A 70 4.19 -7.21 2.73
C GLN A 70 5.27 -7.82 1.84
N SER A 71 5.43 -7.30 0.63
CA SER A 71 6.23 -7.95 -0.38
C SER A 71 6.81 -6.99 -1.41
N GLU A 72 7.97 -7.38 -1.92
CA GLU A 72 8.62 -6.77 -3.08
C GLU A 72 8.72 -7.84 -4.16
N THR A 73 8.29 -7.48 -5.37
CA THR A 73 8.32 -8.35 -6.55
C THR A 73 8.99 -7.60 -7.68
N GLU A 74 10.00 -8.23 -8.29
CA GLU A 74 10.64 -7.78 -9.50
C GLU A 74 10.33 -8.74 -10.65
N LEU A 75 9.91 -8.20 -11.78
CA LEU A 75 9.55 -8.96 -12.97
C LEU A 75 10.30 -8.42 -14.19
N ASP A 76 11.02 -9.29 -14.88
CA ASP A 76 11.61 -8.95 -16.17
C ASP A 76 10.52 -8.69 -17.20
N VAL A 77 10.72 -7.66 -18.04
CA VAL A 77 9.77 -7.26 -19.09
C VAL A 77 9.45 -8.42 -20.04
N GLY A 78 10.45 -9.26 -20.36
CA GLY A 78 10.28 -10.42 -21.23
C GLY A 78 9.46 -11.55 -20.59
N SER A 79 9.23 -11.51 -19.28
CA SER A 79 8.38 -12.46 -18.57
C SER A 79 6.92 -12.03 -18.52
N ILE A 80 6.63 -10.75 -18.77
CA ILE A 80 5.28 -10.16 -18.68
C ILE A 80 4.48 -10.49 -19.94
N ASP A 81 3.29 -11.06 -19.76
CA ASP A 81 2.35 -11.34 -20.84
C ASP A 81 1.29 -10.24 -20.95
N THR A 82 0.67 -9.86 -19.83
CA THR A 82 -0.32 -8.78 -19.79
C THR A 82 -0.21 -7.97 -18.51
N VAL A 83 -0.48 -6.67 -18.61
CA VAL A 83 -0.69 -5.77 -17.46
C VAL A 83 -2.05 -5.13 -17.62
N GLU A 84 -2.88 -5.11 -16.58
CA GLU A 84 -4.21 -4.51 -16.60
C GLU A 84 -4.51 -3.78 -15.29
N PHE A 85 -5.34 -2.74 -15.35
CA PHE A 85 -5.90 -2.12 -14.15
C PHE A 85 -7.27 -2.75 -13.86
N SER A 86 -7.39 -3.41 -12.72
CA SER A 86 -8.63 -4.09 -12.31
C SER A 86 -9.69 -3.09 -11.83
N GLU A 87 -10.97 -3.49 -11.91
CA GLU A 87 -12.08 -2.71 -11.35
C GLU A 87 -11.97 -2.54 -9.81
N GLY A 88 -11.20 -3.40 -9.15
CA GLY A 88 -10.94 -3.34 -7.71
C GLY A 88 -9.89 -2.32 -7.28
N GLY A 89 -9.33 -1.53 -8.21
CA GLY A 89 -8.33 -0.52 -7.87
C GLY A 89 -6.89 -1.06 -7.77
N ALA A 90 -6.60 -2.21 -8.38
CA ALA A 90 -5.27 -2.81 -8.36
C ALA A 90 -4.69 -2.96 -9.78
N MET A 91 -3.38 -2.78 -9.91
CA MET A 91 -2.63 -3.22 -11.08
C MET A 91 -2.44 -4.73 -10.99
N VAL A 92 -2.74 -5.44 -12.08
CA VAL A 92 -2.59 -6.89 -12.18
C VAL A 92 -1.64 -7.21 -13.32
N VAL A 93 -0.55 -7.89 -13.00
CA VAL A 93 0.48 -8.34 -13.94
C VAL A 93 0.40 -9.85 -14.06
N ARG A 94 0.20 -10.34 -15.27
CA ARG A 94 0.26 -11.77 -15.59
C ARG A 94 1.55 -12.07 -16.33
N THR A 95 2.29 -13.06 -15.86
CA THR A 95 3.50 -13.53 -16.52
C THR A 95 3.17 -14.61 -17.55
N SER A 96 4.09 -14.82 -18.49
CA SER A 96 4.06 -15.90 -19.47
C SER A 96 4.13 -17.30 -18.83
N SER A 97 4.61 -17.41 -17.58
CA SER A 97 4.54 -18.64 -16.77
C SER A 97 3.14 -18.93 -16.23
N GLY A 98 2.20 -17.98 -16.34
CA GLY A 98 0.84 -18.07 -15.80
C GLY A 98 0.71 -17.58 -14.36
N GLU A 99 1.77 -17.00 -13.78
CA GLU A 99 1.73 -16.37 -12.46
C GLU A 99 1.01 -15.01 -12.54
N THR A 100 0.34 -14.63 -11.47
CA THR A 100 -0.39 -13.36 -11.39
C THR A 100 0.07 -12.63 -10.15
N HIS A 101 0.56 -11.41 -10.35
CA HIS A 101 0.98 -10.49 -9.31
C HIS A 101 0.01 -9.31 -9.32
N ALA A 102 -0.35 -8.82 -8.13
CA ALA A 102 -1.25 -7.68 -8.00
C ALA A 102 -0.63 -6.66 -7.05
N LEU A 103 -0.79 -5.38 -7.37
CA LEU A 103 -0.41 -4.26 -6.53
C LEU A 103 -1.64 -3.35 -6.34
N GLU A 104 -2.05 -3.15 -5.10
CA GLU A 104 -3.15 -2.26 -4.76
C GLU A 104 -2.73 -0.78 -4.91
N SER A 105 -3.70 0.10 -5.20
CA SER A 105 -3.46 1.53 -5.38
C SER A 105 -3.19 2.30 -4.09
N GLY A 106 -3.37 1.71 -2.91
CA GLY A 106 -3.36 2.47 -1.65
C GLY A 106 -4.36 3.64 -1.66
N GLY A 107 -5.44 3.55 -2.44
CA GLY A 107 -6.43 4.62 -2.60
C GLY A 107 -6.07 5.71 -3.63
N ASP A 108 -5.00 5.55 -4.42
CA ASP A 108 -4.68 6.39 -5.57
C ASP A 108 -4.93 5.67 -6.91
N ASP A 109 -6.20 5.34 -7.16
CA ASP A 109 -6.62 4.60 -8.36
C ASP A 109 -6.27 5.34 -9.66
N GLU A 110 -6.32 6.68 -9.65
CA GLU A 110 -6.05 7.50 -10.84
C GLU A 110 -4.55 7.50 -11.17
N GLY A 111 -3.69 7.68 -10.17
CA GLY A 111 -2.24 7.65 -10.34
C GLY A 111 -1.75 6.27 -10.79
N LEU A 112 -2.22 5.20 -10.14
CA LEU A 112 -1.84 3.83 -10.52
C LEU A 112 -2.38 3.47 -11.91
N ARG A 113 -3.61 3.87 -12.27
CA ARG A 113 -4.14 3.66 -13.62
C ARG A 113 -3.29 4.38 -14.67
N ALA A 114 -2.90 5.64 -14.42
CA ALA A 114 -2.05 6.38 -15.33
C ALA A 114 -0.65 5.75 -15.49
N PHE A 115 -0.12 5.13 -14.42
CA PHE A 115 1.10 4.33 -14.51
C PHE A 115 0.90 3.09 -15.38
N VAL A 116 -0.17 2.33 -15.15
CA VAL A 116 -0.51 1.13 -15.95
C VAL A 116 -0.66 1.45 -17.43
N GLU A 117 -1.37 2.53 -17.78
CA GLU A 117 -1.55 2.95 -19.17
C GLU A 117 -0.20 3.28 -19.85
N LYS A 118 0.72 3.92 -19.14
CA LYS A 118 2.06 4.21 -19.66
C LYS A 118 2.91 2.95 -19.76
N LEU A 119 2.80 2.05 -18.80
CA LEU A 119 3.50 0.77 -18.79
C LEU A 119 3.04 -0.09 -19.98
N GLN A 120 1.73 -0.23 -20.19
CA GLN A 120 1.16 -0.93 -21.35
C GLN A 120 1.64 -0.35 -22.69
N ALA A 121 1.85 0.97 -22.77
CA ALA A 121 2.38 1.60 -23.98
C ALA A 121 3.90 1.38 -24.17
N ALA A 122 4.62 0.96 -23.12
CA ALA A 122 6.06 0.73 -23.13
C ALA A 122 6.42 -0.77 -23.28
N LEU A 123 5.49 -1.67 -23.01
CA LEU A 123 5.56 -3.12 -23.27
C LEU A 123 5.33 -3.44 -24.75
#